data_AF-A0A1Z5JY87-F1
#
_entry.id   AF-A0A1Z5JY87-F1
#
_cell.length_a   1.000
_cell.length_b   1.000
_cell.length_c   1.000
_cell.angle_alpha   90.00
_cell.angle_beta   90.00
_cell.angle_gamma   90.00
#
_symmetry.space_group_name_H-M   'P 1'
#
loop_
_entity.id
_entity.type
_entity.pdbx_description
1 polymer ?
#
loop_
_entity_poly.entity_id
_entity_poly.type
_entity_poly.pdbx_seq_one_letter_code
_entity_poly.pdbx_strand_id
1 'polypeptide(L)'
;MMFYRTVSTLAALLFISSSSDAATFRDDRGTVHEWDNTVKAKVAVRAGIGGVSLFHMGMTADQLVATWGIWGIRGSDFDPANPSAGSVFPELDPGPEEAAFLSGAVNLSPSCYTNPRGCFQMDNVTDLIPLKDQIDFVLFIDNGVDEKFLEVDAAGFPVIFVDTFYEYNENCRAFNYSLIDPSMCYGRSMIDIANRLEELAVFLGSDVDVNALNEQKQAACEAASALTDAAAQAHERGIRIKNIWLAVNQDENGTSYASMSDYDPIDLWVPRTLEELGMPLLHGDTYEEWGEITADQYFVDCEPGNVNQDCNGNTYFPVDFWMIDSRSSRLVDDNFKLLFPDRAILADQWWYTPMNDGPLSYKIIASYLTGFTERILAAENVQEATEECTPVDPKSIAHLKADGSGGLPLNAFVCYDRSLIQEEYLQCPDLSAPAPTADSASAPTAPTTASEPIAPTPSASAPTPTAVDGGSVPTSSVIATRVDSMIGALMMMLIAAIYL
;
A
#
# COMPACT_ATOMS: atom_id res chain seq x y z
N MET A 1 -42.12 2.04 78.73
CA MET A 1 -41.36 0.81 78.44
C MET A 1 -41.55 0.52 76.95
N MET A 2 -40.54 0.74 76.09
CA MET A 2 -39.56 -0.29 75.66
C MET A 2 -40.31 -1.43 74.93
N PHE A 3 -40.23 -1.68 73.61
CA PHE A 3 -39.08 -1.81 72.71
C PHE A 3 -39.51 -1.73 71.21
N TYR A 4 -38.61 -1.13 70.41
CA TYR A 4 -38.16 -1.48 69.03
C TYR A 4 -39.11 -1.48 67.81
N ARG A 5 -38.86 -0.47 66.97
CA ARG A 5 -39.05 -0.49 65.51
C ARG A 5 -37.92 -1.32 64.87
N THR A 6 -38.25 -2.32 64.07
CA THR A 6 -37.36 -2.90 63.06
C THR A 6 -37.73 -2.32 61.70
N VAL A 7 -36.91 -1.39 61.22
CA VAL A 7 -36.87 -0.99 59.81
C VAL A 7 -35.88 -1.93 59.14
N SER A 8 -36.36 -2.85 58.30
CA SER A 8 -35.51 -3.62 57.39
C SER A 8 -35.09 -2.71 56.23
N THR A 9 -33.87 -2.19 56.30
CA THR A 9 -33.21 -1.56 55.17
C THR A 9 -32.68 -2.67 54.27
N LEU A 10 -33.39 -2.94 53.18
CA LEU A 10 -32.89 -3.77 52.08
C LEU A 10 -31.90 -2.89 51.29
N ALA A 11 -30.61 -3.02 51.56
CA ALA A 11 -29.56 -2.43 50.74
C ALA A 11 -29.45 -3.26 49.45
N ALA A 12 -30.14 -2.83 48.41
CA ALA A 12 -29.85 -3.28 47.06
C ALA A 12 -28.51 -2.63 46.64
N LEU A 13 -27.41 -3.39 46.76
CA LEU A 13 -26.21 -3.11 45.99
C LEU A 13 -26.58 -3.29 44.51
N LEU A 14 -26.89 -2.18 43.84
CA LEU A 14 -26.72 -2.08 42.39
C LEU A 14 -25.22 -2.19 42.12
N PHE A 15 -24.75 -3.40 41.82
CA PHE A 15 -23.58 -3.56 40.98
C PHE A 15 -23.99 -3.00 39.61
N ILE A 16 -23.71 -1.72 39.38
CA ILE A 16 -23.58 -1.20 38.03
C ILE A 16 -22.32 -1.86 37.53
N SER A 17 -22.48 -3.00 36.84
CA SER A 17 -21.45 -3.49 35.92
C SER A 17 -21.33 -2.42 34.84
N SER A 18 -20.43 -1.46 35.05
CA SER A 18 -19.89 -0.65 33.98
C SER A 18 -18.98 -1.57 33.16
N SER A 19 -19.57 -2.43 32.34
CA SER A 19 -18.87 -2.90 31.15
C SER A 19 -18.79 -1.67 30.24
N SER A 20 -17.70 -0.91 30.35
CA SER A 20 -17.23 -0.20 29.17
C SER A 20 -16.97 -1.30 28.15
N ASP A 21 -17.81 -1.43 27.14
CA ASP A 21 -17.53 -2.33 26.03
C ASP A 21 -16.29 -1.76 25.33
N ALA A 22 -15.12 -2.25 25.72
CA ALA A 22 -13.86 -1.87 25.10
C ALA A 22 -13.96 -2.25 23.62
N ALA A 23 -13.69 -1.29 22.73
CA ALA A 23 -13.53 -1.57 21.32
C ALA A 23 -12.33 -2.50 21.15
N THR A 24 -12.42 -3.39 20.17
CA THR A 24 -11.33 -4.31 19.84
C THR A 24 -10.83 -4.03 18.43
N PHE A 25 -9.52 -4.06 18.24
CA PHE A 25 -8.89 -4.01 16.93
C PHE A 25 -7.85 -5.12 16.86
N ARG A 26 -8.07 -6.09 15.98
CA ARG A 26 -7.05 -7.10 15.66
C ARG A 26 -6.16 -6.52 14.59
N ASP A 27 -4.87 -6.34 14.85
CA ASP A 27 -3.90 -5.84 13.86
C ASP A 27 -3.52 -6.91 12.82
N ASP A 28 -2.75 -6.52 11.80
CA ASP A 28 -2.43 -7.44 10.69
C ASP A 28 -1.34 -8.48 11.03
N ARG A 29 -0.86 -8.49 12.28
CA ARG A 29 -0.06 -9.60 12.86
C ARG A 29 -0.92 -10.55 13.69
N GLY A 30 -2.24 -10.31 13.76
CA GLY A 30 -3.17 -11.06 14.57
C GLY A 30 -3.21 -10.66 16.05
N THR A 31 -2.50 -9.59 16.46
CA THR A 31 -2.52 -9.08 17.84
C THR A 31 -3.82 -8.34 18.09
N VAL A 32 -4.53 -8.69 19.16
CA VAL A 32 -5.77 -8.01 19.55
C VAL A 32 -5.45 -6.89 20.53
N HIS A 33 -5.89 -5.68 20.19
CA HIS A 33 -5.80 -4.48 20.99
C HIS A 33 -7.18 -4.13 21.53
N GLU A 34 -7.23 -3.64 22.76
CA GLU A 34 -8.46 -3.20 23.44
C GLU A 34 -8.33 -1.74 23.83
N TRP A 35 -9.37 -0.94 23.59
CA TRP A 35 -9.40 0.47 23.95
C TRP A 35 -10.80 0.96 24.29
N ASP A 36 -10.92 1.90 25.22
CA ASP A 36 -12.16 2.65 25.43
C ASP A 36 -12.25 3.74 24.36
N ASN A 37 -12.89 3.43 23.24
CA ASN A 37 -13.01 4.37 22.11
C ASN A 37 -13.99 5.53 22.37
N THR A 38 -14.53 5.66 23.59
CA THR A 38 -15.14 6.92 24.04
C THR A 38 -14.10 7.97 24.44
N VAL A 39 -12.84 7.55 24.57
CA VAL A 39 -11.67 8.39 24.82
C VAL A 39 -10.78 8.37 23.58
N LYS A 40 -10.32 9.55 23.19
CA LYS A 40 -9.35 9.74 22.10
C LYS A 40 -7.99 9.16 22.49
N ALA A 41 -7.58 8.10 21.79
CA ALA A 41 -6.23 7.55 21.92
C ALA A 41 -5.20 8.53 21.37
N LYS A 42 -4.09 8.68 22.08
CA LYS A 42 -2.94 9.47 21.68
C LYS A 42 -1.91 8.61 20.97
N VAL A 43 -1.46 9.04 19.81
CA VAL A 43 -0.68 8.21 18.90
C VAL A 43 0.60 8.86 18.42
N ALA A 44 1.59 8.01 18.11
CA ALA A 44 2.72 8.35 17.26
C ALA A 44 2.60 7.59 15.93
N VAL A 45 2.78 8.25 14.79
CA VAL A 45 2.53 7.64 13.47
C VAL A 45 3.41 8.23 12.35
N ARG A 46 3.69 7.48 11.29
CA ARG A 46 4.36 8.00 10.09
C ARG A 46 3.51 9.11 9.44
N ALA A 47 4.13 10.25 9.14
CA ALA A 47 3.46 11.52 8.83
C ALA A 47 2.50 11.42 7.64
N GLY A 48 2.98 11.06 6.45
CA GLY A 48 2.14 10.93 5.26
C GLY A 48 1.14 9.77 5.35
N ILE A 49 1.64 8.53 5.32
CA ILE A 49 0.81 7.32 5.18
C ILE A 49 -0.16 7.06 6.34
N GLY A 50 0.17 7.47 7.56
CA GLY A 50 -0.72 7.27 8.69
C GLY A 50 -1.30 8.56 9.23
N GLY A 51 -0.47 9.58 9.46
CA GLY A 51 -0.90 10.85 10.04
C GLY A 51 -1.96 11.57 9.20
N VAL A 52 -1.65 11.86 7.93
CA VAL A 52 -2.57 12.56 7.02
C VAL A 52 -3.77 11.67 6.67
N SER A 53 -3.57 10.38 6.48
CA SER A 53 -4.65 9.42 6.24
C SER A 53 -5.68 9.42 7.38
N LEU A 54 -5.23 9.32 8.63
CA LEU A 54 -6.10 9.32 9.81
C LEU A 54 -6.71 10.70 10.06
N PHE A 55 -6.03 11.80 9.69
CA PHE A 55 -6.61 13.14 9.69
C PHE A 55 -7.84 13.23 8.77
N HIS A 56 -7.75 12.67 7.55
CA HIS A 56 -8.93 12.58 6.67
C HIS A 56 -10.05 11.70 7.25
N MET A 57 -9.72 10.81 8.18
CA MET A 57 -10.66 9.97 8.94
C MET A 57 -11.05 10.56 10.30
N GLY A 58 -10.86 11.87 10.52
CA GLY A 58 -11.34 12.57 11.72
C GLY A 58 -10.39 12.56 12.91
N MET A 59 -9.15 12.10 12.76
CA MET A 59 -8.13 12.27 13.81
C MET A 59 -7.80 13.75 13.99
N THR A 60 -7.83 14.21 15.25
CA THR A 60 -7.59 15.61 15.60
C THR A 60 -6.24 15.83 16.29
N ALA A 61 -5.78 17.08 16.35
CA ALA A 61 -4.43 17.41 16.84
C ALA A 61 -4.16 16.99 18.30
N ASP A 62 -5.18 16.82 19.12
CA ASP A 62 -5.08 16.30 20.49
C ASP A 62 -4.83 14.78 20.58
N GLN A 63 -5.01 14.05 19.47
CA GLN A 63 -4.62 12.64 19.32
C GLN A 63 -3.18 12.49 18.80
N LEU A 64 -2.67 13.43 18.01
CA LEU A 64 -1.35 13.28 17.38
C LEU A 64 -0.23 13.81 18.28
N VAL A 65 0.51 12.91 18.92
CA VAL A 65 1.63 13.27 19.81
C VAL A 65 2.93 13.46 19.04
N ALA A 66 3.23 12.53 18.13
CA ALA A 66 4.48 12.51 17.41
C ALA A 66 4.34 11.96 16.00
N THR A 67 5.20 12.41 15.10
CA THR A 67 5.29 11.94 13.72
C THR A 67 6.71 11.60 13.33
N TRP A 68 6.87 10.79 12.29
CA TRP A 68 8.16 10.59 11.61
C TRP A 68 7.97 10.40 10.11
N GLY A 69 9.06 10.44 9.37
CA GLY A 69 9.09 10.25 7.93
C GLY A 69 8.67 11.47 7.12
N ILE A 70 8.70 11.31 5.81
CA ILE A 70 8.27 12.33 4.84
C ILE A 70 6.76 12.61 4.97
N TRP A 71 6.38 13.86 4.72
CA TRP A 71 4.98 14.30 4.78
C TRP A 71 4.26 14.07 3.45
N GLY A 72 4.94 14.36 2.33
CA GLY A 72 4.47 14.05 0.98
C GLY A 72 4.99 12.71 0.45
N ILE A 73 4.74 12.44 -0.83
CA ILE A 73 5.30 11.29 -1.54
C ILE A 73 6.76 11.54 -1.94
N ARG A 74 7.52 10.47 -2.20
CA ARG A 74 8.88 10.62 -2.72
C ARG A 74 8.88 11.26 -4.11
N GLY A 75 9.93 12.03 -4.41
CA GLY A 75 10.05 12.82 -5.64
C GLY A 75 9.29 14.14 -5.61
N SER A 76 8.48 14.38 -4.59
CA SER A 76 7.72 15.61 -4.39
C SER A 76 8.64 16.81 -4.16
N ASP A 77 8.18 18.00 -4.52
CA ASP A 77 8.76 19.28 -4.11
C ASP A 77 7.92 20.03 -3.06
N PHE A 78 6.99 19.33 -2.40
CA PHE A 78 6.23 19.83 -1.27
C PHE A 78 7.16 20.36 -0.16
N ASP A 79 6.92 21.61 0.26
CA ASP A 79 7.66 22.27 1.34
C ASP A 79 6.79 22.37 2.60
N PRO A 80 7.09 21.58 3.66
CA PRO A 80 6.40 21.68 4.95
C PRO A 80 6.41 23.08 5.57
N ALA A 81 7.43 23.91 5.29
CA ALA A 81 7.54 25.27 5.80
C ALA A 81 6.71 26.28 4.99
N ASN A 82 6.29 25.91 3.77
CA ASN A 82 5.45 26.72 2.90
C ASN A 82 4.42 25.87 2.13
N PRO A 83 3.47 25.22 2.83
CA PRO A 83 2.53 24.29 2.20
C PRO A 83 1.58 24.99 1.20
N SER A 84 1.44 26.31 1.28
CA SER A 84 0.65 27.11 0.34
C SER A 84 1.27 27.27 -1.05
N ALA A 85 2.56 26.94 -1.21
CA ALA A 85 3.21 26.93 -2.53
C ALA A 85 2.68 25.81 -3.44
N GLY A 86 2.03 24.81 -2.87
CA GLY A 86 1.59 23.61 -3.57
C GLY A 86 2.71 22.59 -3.78
N SER A 87 2.39 21.56 -4.55
CA SER A 87 3.30 20.49 -4.94
C SER A 87 3.06 20.14 -6.41
N VAL A 88 4.06 19.55 -7.07
CA VAL A 88 3.87 18.86 -8.36
C VAL A 88 2.95 17.64 -8.29
N PHE A 89 2.65 17.13 -7.09
CA PHE A 89 1.72 16.01 -6.85
C PHE A 89 0.55 16.45 -5.94
N PRO A 90 -0.27 17.42 -6.36
CA PRO A 90 -1.22 18.11 -5.49
C PRO A 90 -2.33 17.21 -4.94
N GLU A 91 -2.63 16.08 -5.57
CA GLU A 91 -3.63 15.12 -5.11
C GLU A 91 -3.09 14.05 -4.15
N LEU A 92 -1.77 13.91 -4.05
CA LEU A 92 -1.11 12.93 -3.19
C LEU A 92 -0.32 13.58 -2.04
N ASP A 93 -0.06 14.88 -2.10
CA ASP A 93 0.67 15.59 -1.04
C ASP A 93 -0.25 16.36 -0.08
N PRO A 94 0.23 16.62 1.15
CA PRO A 94 -0.53 17.41 2.13
C PRO A 94 -0.88 18.81 1.60
N GLY A 95 -2.08 19.27 1.89
CA GLY A 95 -2.45 20.68 1.76
C GLY A 95 -2.05 21.49 3.00
N PRO A 96 -2.39 22.80 3.04
CA PRO A 96 -2.10 23.66 4.18
C PRO A 96 -2.73 23.19 5.51
N GLU A 97 -3.90 22.56 5.46
CA GLU A 97 -4.59 22.08 6.67
C GLU A 97 -3.92 20.83 7.23
N GLU A 98 -3.60 19.86 6.36
CA GLU A 98 -2.88 18.65 6.70
C GLU A 98 -1.46 18.99 7.23
N ALA A 99 -0.78 19.95 6.60
CA ALA A 99 0.53 20.42 7.05
C ALA A 99 0.46 21.12 8.43
N ALA A 100 -0.56 21.95 8.66
CA ALA A 100 -0.78 22.60 9.95
C ALA A 100 -1.04 21.58 11.05
N PHE A 101 -1.84 20.54 10.75
CA PHE A 101 -2.08 19.41 11.65
C PHE A 101 -0.77 18.68 12.02
N LEU A 102 0.03 18.28 11.02
CA LEU A 102 1.31 17.59 11.26
C LEU A 102 2.32 18.44 12.04
N SER A 103 2.34 19.75 11.79
CA SER A 103 3.28 20.68 12.44
C SER A 103 3.09 20.82 13.96
N GLY A 104 1.91 20.43 14.47
CA GLY A 104 1.61 20.44 15.91
C GLY A 104 2.26 19.29 16.69
N ALA A 105 2.72 18.25 16.01
CA ALA A 105 3.28 17.04 16.62
C ALA A 105 4.80 17.12 16.80
N VAL A 106 5.34 16.32 17.73
CA VAL A 106 6.79 16.14 17.85
C VAL A 106 7.31 15.37 16.64
N ASN A 107 8.20 15.97 15.85
CA ASN A 107 8.86 15.27 14.74
C ASN A 107 10.05 14.44 15.26
N LEU A 108 9.97 13.12 15.09
CA LEU A 108 10.97 12.12 15.49
C LEU A 108 11.99 11.79 14.37
N SER A 109 11.90 12.45 13.22
CA SER A 109 12.86 12.34 12.13
C SER A 109 13.26 13.73 11.56
N PRO A 110 13.68 14.68 12.41
CA PRO A 110 14.04 16.02 11.96
C PRO A 110 15.22 16.03 10.97
N SER A 111 16.05 14.97 10.93
CA SER A 111 17.18 14.88 10.02
C SER A 111 16.78 14.72 8.54
N CYS A 112 15.61 14.15 8.25
CA CYS A 112 15.25 13.75 6.88
C CYS A 112 13.82 14.07 6.42
N TYR A 113 12.92 14.58 7.27
CA TYR A 113 11.49 14.73 6.89
C TYR A 113 11.24 15.65 5.67
N THR A 114 12.20 16.51 5.32
CA THR A 114 12.17 17.36 4.11
C THR A 114 12.95 16.78 2.93
N ASN A 115 13.50 15.57 3.05
CA ASN A 115 14.26 14.92 1.98
C ASN A 115 13.30 14.19 1.03
N PRO A 116 13.11 14.69 -0.21
CA PRO A 116 12.17 14.10 -1.15
C PRO A 116 12.62 12.73 -1.68
N ARG A 117 13.88 12.32 -1.41
CA ARG A 117 14.39 10.99 -1.78
C ARG A 117 14.01 9.90 -0.78
N GLY A 118 13.57 10.26 0.42
CA GLY A 118 13.08 9.30 1.41
C GLY A 118 13.39 9.69 2.84
N CYS A 119 12.45 9.33 3.72
CA CYS A 119 12.53 9.39 5.18
C CYS A 119 11.39 8.52 5.71
N PHE A 120 11.74 7.38 6.30
CA PHE A 120 10.77 6.33 6.67
C PHE A 120 10.88 5.91 8.12
N GLN A 121 11.98 6.29 8.75
CA GLN A 121 12.35 5.84 10.08
C GLN A 121 12.45 7.03 11.01
N MET A 122 12.29 6.75 12.29
CA MET A 122 12.70 7.67 13.34
C MET A 122 14.24 7.79 13.32
N ASP A 123 14.75 8.98 13.64
CA ASP A 123 16.19 9.22 13.77
C ASP A 123 16.75 8.34 14.90
N ASN A 124 16.02 8.25 16.01
CA ASN A 124 16.36 7.40 17.15
C ASN A 124 15.11 6.97 17.94
N VAL A 125 14.92 5.66 18.10
CA VAL A 125 13.80 5.08 18.88
C VAL A 125 13.79 5.59 20.33
N THR A 126 14.94 5.95 20.91
CA THR A 126 14.98 6.46 22.29
C THR A 126 14.26 7.80 22.45
N ASP A 127 14.02 8.53 21.37
CA ASP A 127 13.31 9.81 21.41
C ASP A 127 11.81 9.64 21.70
N LEU A 128 11.28 8.42 21.59
CA LEU A 128 9.94 8.08 22.07
C LEU A 128 9.88 7.97 23.60
N ILE A 129 10.97 7.61 24.28
CA ILE A 129 10.96 7.31 25.73
C ILE A 129 10.41 8.48 26.56
N PRO A 130 10.81 9.75 26.33
CA PRO A 130 10.24 10.90 27.04
C PRO A 130 8.74 11.13 26.78
N LEU A 131 8.20 10.56 25.70
CA LEU A 131 6.79 10.68 25.29
C LEU A 131 5.94 9.48 25.74
N LYS A 132 6.53 8.49 26.41
CA LYS A 132 5.87 7.22 26.74
C LYS A 132 4.55 7.39 27.50
N ASP A 133 4.52 8.28 28.49
CA ASP A 133 3.31 8.53 29.29
C ASP A 133 2.24 9.36 28.54
N GLN A 134 2.54 9.78 27.31
CA GLN A 134 1.64 10.56 26.45
C GLN A 134 1.11 9.75 25.27
N ILE A 135 1.69 8.60 24.96
CA ILE A 135 1.37 7.78 23.78
C ILE A 135 0.67 6.51 24.25
N ASP A 136 -0.56 6.32 23.80
CA ASP A 136 -1.32 5.09 24.02
C ASP A 136 -0.90 4.02 23.00
N PHE A 137 -0.70 4.41 21.73
CA PHE A 137 -0.29 3.50 20.65
C PHE A 137 0.76 4.11 19.72
N VAL A 138 1.71 3.30 19.28
CA VAL A 138 2.54 3.59 18.11
C VAL A 138 1.91 2.88 16.91
N LEU A 139 1.58 3.64 15.87
CA LEU A 139 0.93 3.10 14.68
C LEU A 139 1.97 2.83 13.60
N PHE A 140 2.21 1.56 13.32
CA PHE A 140 3.08 1.13 12.22
C PHE A 140 2.23 0.77 11.01
N ILE A 141 1.97 1.77 10.17
CA ILE A 141 1.23 1.63 8.92
C ILE A 141 2.24 1.62 7.79
N ASP A 142 2.69 0.43 7.39
CA ASP A 142 3.76 0.25 6.39
C ASP A 142 3.83 -1.21 5.89
N ASN A 143 4.84 -1.52 5.08
CA ASN A 143 5.10 -2.84 4.50
C ASN A 143 5.76 -3.85 5.45
N GLY A 144 5.97 -3.49 6.72
CA GLY A 144 6.49 -4.37 7.76
C GLY A 144 7.98 -4.71 7.69
N VAL A 145 8.80 -4.01 6.90
CA VAL A 145 10.24 -4.33 6.73
C VAL A 145 11.16 -3.61 7.75
N ASP A 146 10.61 -2.80 8.66
CA ASP A 146 11.41 -2.03 9.61
C ASP A 146 11.59 -2.76 10.96
N GLU A 147 12.74 -3.45 11.10
CA GLU A 147 13.13 -4.16 12.32
C GLU A 147 13.20 -3.25 13.56
N LYS A 148 13.34 -1.93 13.39
CA LYS A 148 13.33 -0.97 14.52
C LYS A 148 12.01 -0.98 15.29
N PHE A 149 10.90 -1.42 14.70
CA PHE A 149 9.64 -1.55 15.44
C PHE A 149 9.67 -2.68 16.47
N LEU A 150 10.59 -3.66 16.35
CA LEU A 150 10.87 -4.59 17.43
C LEU A 150 11.51 -3.89 18.63
N GLU A 151 12.32 -2.85 18.39
CA GLU A 151 12.91 -2.03 19.45
C GLU A 151 11.84 -1.15 20.13
N VAL A 152 10.88 -0.65 19.36
CA VAL A 152 9.71 0.10 19.88
C VAL A 152 8.86 -0.80 20.78
N ASP A 153 8.51 -2.01 20.32
CA ASP A 153 7.83 -3.03 21.12
C ASP A 153 8.64 -3.36 22.39
N ALA A 154 9.95 -3.57 22.26
CA ALA A 154 10.85 -3.88 23.39
C ALA A 154 11.01 -2.73 24.39
N ALA A 155 10.87 -1.47 23.94
CA ALA A 155 10.79 -0.29 24.79
C ALA A 155 9.45 -0.17 25.54
N GLY A 156 8.51 -1.09 25.25
CA GLY A 156 7.22 -1.24 25.93
C GLY A 156 6.17 -0.25 25.46
N PHE A 157 6.17 0.10 24.18
CA PHE A 157 5.08 0.80 23.52
C PHE A 157 4.12 -0.23 22.90
N PRO A 158 2.79 -0.07 23.03
CA PRO A 158 1.83 -0.85 22.26
C PRO A 158 1.90 -0.47 20.78
N VAL A 159 2.31 -1.41 19.92
CA VAL A 159 2.36 -1.18 18.46
C VAL A 159 1.15 -1.79 17.77
N ILE A 160 0.41 -0.98 17.02
CA ILE A 160 -0.64 -1.43 16.10
C ILE A 160 -0.06 -1.46 14.69
N PHE A 161 -0.07 -2.64 14.05
CA PHE A 161 0.41 -2.82 12.69
C PHE A 161 -0.73 -2.88 11.67
N VAL A 162 -0.66 -2.02 10.65
CA VAL A 162 -1.50 -2.11 9.45
C VAL A 162 -0.58 -2.35 8.27
N ASP A 163 -0.72 -3.51 7.64
CA ASP A 163 0.07 -3.90 6.48
C ASP A 163 -0.42 -3.18 5.24
N THR A 164 0.48 -2.50 4.54
CA THR A 164 0.12 -1.80 3.31
C THR A 164 0.37 -2.62 2.05
N PHE A 165 0.99 -3.79 2.17
CA PHE A 165 1.27 -4.69 1.05
C PHE A 165 0.27 -5.83 0.98
N TYR A 166 -0.08 -6.41 2.13
CA TYR A 166 -0.86 -7.64 2.16
C TYR A 166 -2.13 -7.54 3.00
N GLU A 167 -3.16 -8.24 2.55
CA GLU A 167 -4.34 -8.50 3.36
C GLU A 167 -4.02 -9.35 4.58
N TYR A 168 -4.81 -9.16 5.63
CA TYR A 168 -4.69 -10.00 6.81
C TYR A 168 -5.03 -11.45 6.47
N ASN A 169 -4.02 -12.29 6.59
CA ASN A 169 -4.14 -13.74 6.65
C ASN A 169 -3.26 -14.22 7.80
N GLU A 170 -3.79 -15.09 8.66
CA GLU A 170 -3.06 -15.62 9.82
C GLU A 170 -1.74 -16.30 9.45
N ASN A 171 -1.60 -16.76 8.21
CA ASN A 171 -0.40 -17.40 7.67
C ASN A 171 0.44 -16.46 6.78
N CYS A 172 0.08 -15.18 6.66
CA CYS A 172 0.85 -14.22 5.87
C CYS A 172 1.94 -13.55 6.72
N ARG A 173 1.59 -12.93 7.85
CA ARG A 173 2.53 -12.15 8.68
C ARG A 173 2.76 -12.76 10.05
N ALA A 174 4.02 -12.82 10.45
CA ALA A 174 4.45 -13.19 11.79
C ALA A 174 4.45 -11.99 12.74
N PHE A 175 4.53 -12.27 14.04
CA PHE A 175 4.61 -11.25 15.09
C PHE A 175 5.79 -10.29 14.92
N ASN A 176 6.91 -10.76 14.38
CA ASN A 176 8.12 -9.97 14.10
C ASN A 176 8.08 -9.26 12.73
N TYR A 177 6.90 -9.03 12.16
CA TYR A 177 6.66 -8.37 10.88
C TYR A 177 7.14 -9.15 9.63
N SER A 178 7.87 -10.26 9.78
CA SER A 178 8.29 -11.08 8.65
C SER A 178 7.13 -11.88 8.03
N LEU A 179 7.27 -12.27 6.76
CA LEU A 179 6.33 -13.18 6.12
C LEU A 179 6.46 -14.60 6.69
N ILE A 180 5.35 -15.27 6.99
CA ILE A 180 5.31 -16.68 7.41
C ILE A 180 5.33 -17.56 6.16
N ASP A 181 4.29 -17.43 5.34
CA ASP A 181 4.18 -18.08 4.03
C ASP A 181 3.79 -17.00 3.02
N PRO A 182 4.76 -16.45 2.25
CA PRO A 182 4.49 -15.47 1.21
C PRO A 182 3.44 -15.95 0.19
N SER A 183 3.35 -17.27 0.01
CA SER A 183 2.38 -17.87 -0.89
C SER A 183 0.94 -17.75 -0.37
N MET A 184 0.72 -17.40 0.89
CA MET A 184 -0.62 -17.22 1.46
C MET A 184 -0.97 -15.75 1.67
N CYS A 185 -0.13 -14.84 1.20
CA CYS A 185 -0.33 -13.41 1.27
C CYS A 185 -1.09 -12.90 0.04
N TYR A 186 -2.19 -12.19 0.27
CA TYR A 186 -2.91 -11.53 -0.82
C TYR A 186 -2.45 -10.08 -0.89
N GLY A 187 -2.03 -9.59 -2.05
CA GLY A 187 -1.73 -8.16 -2.22
C GLY A 187 -2.95 -7.30 -1.88
N ARG A 188 -2.72 -6.10 -1.34
CA ARG A 188 -3.76 -5.21 -0.82
C ARG A 188 -3.92 -3.96 -1.69
N SER A 189 -5.16 -3.59 -1.96
CA SER A 189 -5.48 -2.36 -2.72
C SER A 189 -5.48 -1.12 -1.83
N MET A 190 -5.40 0.07 -2.43
CA MET A 190 -5.60 1.35 -1.73
C MET A 190 -6.95 1.40 -1.01
N ILE A 191 -7.99 0.85 -1.64
CA ILE A 191 -9.37 0.87 -1.11
C ILE A 191 -9.43 0.05 0.16
N ASP A 192 -8.83 -1.14 0.16
CA ASP A 192 -8.79 -2.00 1.34
C ASP A 192 -7.98 -1.37 2.48
N ILE A 193 -6.85 -0.72 2.16
CA ILE A 193 -6.07 0.01 3.17
C ILE A 193 -6.89 1.17 3.74
N ALA A 194 -7.61 1.93 2.93
CA ALA A 194 -8.45 3.03 3.41
C ALA A 194 -9.59 2.54 4.32
N ASN A 195 -10.25 1.43 3.96
CA ASN A 195 -11.24 0.78 4.81
C ASN A 195 -10.62 0.40 6.16
N ARG A 196 -9.41 -0.16 6.14
CA ARG A 196 -8.69 -0.57 7.34
C ARG A 196 -8.29 0.60 8.24
N LEU A 197 -7.90 1.72 7.64
CA LEU A 197 -7.57 2.95 8.36
C LEU A 197 -8.81 3.61 8.97
N GLU A 198 -9.98 3.47 8.34
CA GLU A 198 -11.24 3.88 8.95
C GLU A 198 -11.58 3.04 10.19
N GLU A 199 -11.46 1.70 10.10
CA GLU A 199 -11.65 0.82 11.26
C GLU A 199 -10.73 1.22 12.43
N LEU A 200 -9.46 1.52 12.11
CA LEU A 200 -8.48 1.99 13.08
C LEU A 200 -8.89 3.35 13.67
N ALA A 201 -9.34 4.32 12.86
CA ALA A 201 -9.79 5.62 13.35
C ALA A 201 -10.96 5.49 14.33
N VAL A 202 -11.93 4.61 14.04
CA VAL A 202 -13.06 4.31 14.95
C VAL A 202 -12.57 3.65 16.25
N PHE A 203 -11.62 2.73 16.17
CA PHE A 203 -11.01 2.10 17.34
C PHE A 203 -10.28 3.11 18.24
N LEU A 204 -9.56 4.06 17.64
CA LEU A 204 -8.81 5.10 18.35
C LEU A 204 -9.70 6.19 18.97
N GLY A 205 -11.02 6.15 18.74
CA GLY A 205 -11.97 7.14 19.25
C GLY A 205 -11.87 8.49 18.54
N SER A 206 -11.44 8.51 17.27
CA SER A 206 -11.37 9.74 16.46
C SER A 206 -12.74 10.38 16.25
N ASP A 207 -12.79 11.70 16.04
CA ASP A 207 -14.01 12.46 15.80
C ASP A 207 -14.46 12.30 14.33
N VAL A 208 -14.88 11.09 13.96
CA VAL A 208 -15.30 10.79 12.59
C VAL A 208 -16.59 11.55 12.26
N ASP A 209 -16.49 12.54 11.37
CA ASP A 209 -17.67 13.13 10.72
C ASP A 209 -18.22 12.14 9.69
N VAL A 210 -19.19 11.34 10.12
CA VAL A 210 -19.81 10.27 9.32
C VAL A 210 -20.39 10.81 8.00
N ASN A 211 -20.92 12.04 7.98
CA ASN A 211 -21.49 12.61 6.75
C ASN A 211 -20.38 12.97 5.76
N ALA A 212 -19.37 13.71 6.22
CA ALA A 212 -18.24 14.07 5.37
C ALA A 212 -17.47 12.83 4.87
N LEU A 213 -17.33 11.80 5.74
CA LEU A 213 -16.71 10.53 5.36
C LEU A 213 -17.52 9.79 4.30
N ASN A 214 -18.85 9.74 4.44
CA ASN A 214 -19.73 9.11 3.45
C ASN A 214 -19.71 9.85 2.10
N GLU A 215 -19.60 11.19 2.09
CA GLU A 215 -19.40 11.97 0.86
C GLU A 215 -18.08 11.60 0.18
N GLN A 216 -16.99 11.44 0.94
CA GLN A 216 -15.71 10.99 0.38
C GLN A 216 -15.78 9.56 -0.16
N LYS A 217 -16.45 8.65 0.55
CA LYS A 217 -16.69 7.27 0.10
C LYS A 217 -17.50 7.23 -1.20
N GLN A 218 -18.54 8.06 -1.30
CA GLN A 218 -19.32 8.18 -2.53
C GLN A 218 -18.43 8.65 -3.68
N ALA A 219 -17.62 9.71 -3.48
CA ALA A 219 -16.70 10.19 -4.50
C ALA A 219 -15.68 9.11 -4.93
N ALA A 220 -15.15 8.33 -3.98
CA ALA A 220 -14.24 7.23 -4.29
C ALA A 220 -14.92 6.11 -5.09
N CYS A 221 -16.14 5.74 -4.72
CA CYS A 221 -16.94 4.74 -5.45
C CYS A 221 -17.31 5.19 -6.87
N GLU A 222 -17.71 6.46 -7.05
CA GLU A 222 -17.99 7.04 -8.36
C GLU A 222 -16.74 7.06 -9.24
N ALA A 223 -15.59 7.43 -8.67
CA ALA A 223 -14.31 7.40 -9.36
C ALA A 223 -13.88 5.97 -9.74
N ALA A 224 -14.06 5.00 -8.85
CA ALA A 224 -13.81 3.58 -9.14
C ALA A 224 -14.72 3.05 -10.26
N SER A 225 -16.00 3.41 -10.24
CA SER A 225 -16.95 3.05 -11.29
C SER A 225 -16.57 3.64 -12.65
N ALA A 226 -16.22 4.93 -12.68
CA ALA A 226 -15.77 5.59 -13.90
C ALA A 226 -14.47 4.97 -14.44
N LEU A 227 -13.55 4.62 -13.55
CA LEU A 227 -12.31 3.94 -13.92
C LEU A 227 -12.57 2.56 -14.52
N THR A 228 -13.47 1.76 -13.94
CA THR A 228 -13.89 0.47 -14.49
C THR A 228 -14.48 0.59 -15.89
N ASP A 229 -15.28 1.62 -16.16
CA ASP A 229 -15.83 1.88 -17.49
C ASP A 229 -14.73 2.34 -18.47
N ALA A 230 -13.75 3.12 -18.01
CA ALA A 230 -12.59 3.51 -18.79
C ALA A 230 -11.67 2.33 -19.09
N ALA A 231 -11.54 1.37 -18.16
CA ALA A 231 -10.76 0.16 -18.32
C ALA A 231 -11.31 -0.71 -19.44
N ALA A 232 -12.64 -0.90 -19.48
CA ALA A 232 -13.31 -1.60 -20.59
C ALA A 232 -12.95 -0.98 -21.96
N GLN A 233 -13.01 0.36 -22.04
CA GLN A 233 -12.68 1.08 -23.27
C GLN A 233 -11.19 1.02 -23.61
N ALA A 234 -10.31 1.03 -22.60
CA ALA A 234 -8.88 0.86 -22.79
C ALA A 234 -8.57 -0.52 -23.40
N HIS A 235 -9.21 -1.58 -22.89
CA HIS A 235 -9.16 -2.92 -23.48
C HIS A 235 -9.66 -2.95 -24.92
N GLU A 236 -10.80 -2.32 -25.23
CA GLU A 236 -11.34 -2.25 -26.59
C GLU A 236 -10.39 -1.53 -27.57
N ARG A 237 -9.66 -0.52 -27.09
CA ARG A 237 -8.62 0.18 -27.86
C ARG A 237 -7.30 -0.58 -27.93
N GLY A 238 -7.14 -1.65 -27.13
CA GLY A 238 -5.89 -2.40 -27.01
C GLY A 238 -4.77 -1.63 -26.32
N ILE A 239 -5.12 -0.73 -25.38
CA ILE A 239 -4.16 0.00 -24.54
C ILE A 239 -3.53 -0.95 -23.53
N ARG A 240 -2.22 -0.87 -23.35
CA ARG A 240 -1.45 -1.63 -22.35
C ARG A 240 -0.67 -0.69 -21.46
N ILE A 241 -0.77 -0.89 -20.16
CA ILE A 241 -0.23 0.02 -19.14
C ILE A 241 0.92 -0.68 -18.42
N LYS A 242 2.01 0.02 -18.12
CA LYS A 242 3.09 -0.60 -17.34
C LYS A 242 3.65 0.35 -16.28
N ASN A 243 3.97 -0.22 -15.13
CA ASN A 243 4.53 0.49 -13.99
C ASN A 243 6.06 0.33 -13.94
N ILE A 244 6.81 1.43 -13.90
CA ILE A 244 8.27 1.41 -13.95
C ILE A 244 8.89 2.50 -13.08
N TRP A 245 10.19 2.33 -12.81
CA TRP A 245 11.07 3.42 -12.38
C TRP A 245 12.08 3.73 -13.48
N LEU A 246 12.38 5.01 -13.69
CA LEU A 246 13.32 5.48 -14.70
C LEU A 246 14.63 5.98 -14.09
N ALA A 247 15.71 5.80 -14.83
CA ALA A 247 17.03 6.36 -14.55
C ALA A 247 17.68 6.97 -15.79
N VAL A 248 18.60 7.90 -15.53
CA VAL A 248 19.61 8.34 -16.49
C VAL A 248 20.97 8.06 -15.88
N ASN A 249 21.72 7.17 -16.53
CA ASN A 249 23.03 6.70 -16.09
C ASN A 249 24.11 7.16 -17.08
N GLN A 250 25.38 6.93 -16.72
CA GLN A 250 26.52 7.24 -17.57
C GLN A 250 27.41 6.01 -17.73
N ASP A 251 27.86 5.76 -18.96
CA ASP A 251 28.84 4.71 -19.24
C ASP A 251 30.27 5.10 -18.81
N GLU A 252 31.24 4.20 -19.00
CA GLU A 252 32.66 4.45 -18.68
C GLU A 252 33.26 5.66 -19.43
N ASN A 253 32.63 6.09 -20.52
CA ASN A 253 33.06 7.21 -21.35
C ASN A 253 32.32 8.52 -21.01
N GLY A 254 31.38 8.50 -20.05
CA GLY A 254 30.54 9.63 -19.66
C GLY A 254 29.35 9.87 -20.59
N THR A 255 29.04 8.95 -21.49
CA THR A 255 27.85 9.01 -22.36
C THR A 255 26.62 8.68 -21.54
N SER A 256 25.61 9.55 -21.57
CA SER A 256 24.37 9.31 -20.85
C SER A 256 23.50 8.30 -21.59
N TYR A 257 22.86 7.40 -20.85
CA TYR A 257 21.87 6.47 -21.36
C TYR A 257 20.69 6.37 -20.40
N ALA A 258 19.50 6.09 -20.93
CA ALA A 258 18.32 5.85 -20.13
C ALA A 258 18.22 4.37 -19.77
N SER A 259 17.63 4.11 -18.62
CA SER A 259 17.26 2.77 -18.19
C SER A 259 15.98 2.78 -17.37
N MET A 260 15.43 1.58 -17.21
CA MET A 260 14.24 1.37 -16.39
C MET A 260 14.39 0.14 -15.49
N SER A 261 13.63 0.15 -14.42
CA SER A 261 13.34 -1.04 -13.60
C SER A 261 11.85 -1.31 -13.65
N ASP A 262 11.51 -2.57 -13.89
CA ASP A 262 10.14 -3.06 -13.89
C ASP A 262 9.62 -3.27 -12.46
N TYR A 263 8.31 -3.10 -12.28
CA TYR A 263 7.60 -3.41 -11.05
C TYR A 263 6.33 -4.15 -11.42
N ASP A 264 6.17 -5.35 -10.86
CA ASP A 264 4.96 -6.09 -11.08
C ASP A 264 3.76 -5.39 -10.41
N PRO A 265 2.58 -5.33 -11.08
CA PRO A 265 1.40 -4.72 -10.50
C PRO A 265 1.01 -5.27 -9.14
N ILE A 266 1.35 -6.52 -8.82
CA ILE A 266 0.99 -7.15 -7.55
C ILE A 266 1.77 -6.61 -6.34
N ASP A 267 2.92 -5.96 -6.55
CA ASP A 267 3.82 -5.52 -5.48
C ASP A 267 3.44 -4.15 -4.87
N LEU A 268 2.56 -3.40 -5.55
CA LEU A 268 2.27 -2.01 -5.23
C LEU A 268 0.76 -1.77 -5.12
N TRP A 269 0.33 -1.02 -4.10
CA TRP A 269 -1.09 -0.83 -3.82
C TRP A 269 -1.83 -0.07 -4.94
N VAL A 270 -1.13 0.81 -5.69
CA VAL A 270 -1.76 1.63 -6.75
C VAL A 270 -2.02 0.78 -7.99
N PRO A 271 -1.00 0.19 -8.64
CA PRO A 271 -1.23 -0.75 -9.74
C PRO A 271 -2.19 -1.86 -9.36
N ARG A 272 -2.11 -2.41 -8.14
CA ARG A 272 -3.04 -3.43 -7.69
C ARG A 272 -4.49 -2.95 -7.67
N THR A 273 -4.76 -1.75 -7.16
CA THR A 273 -6.12 -1.16 -7.18
C THR A 273 -6.63 -1.00 -8.61
N LEU A 274 -5.77 -0.53 -9.52
CA LEU A 274 -6.15 -0.32 -10.91
C LEU A 274 -6.45 -1.66 -11.62
N GLU A 275 -5.66 -2.70 -11.35
CA GLU A 275 -5.87 -4.04 -11.89
C GLU A 275 -7.18 -4.66 -11.38
N GLU A 276 -7.47 -4.54 -10.09
CA GLU A 276 -8.74 -5.00 -9.48
C GLU A 276 -9.97 -4.27 -10.04
N LEU A 277 -9.77 -3.04 -10.57
CA LEU A 277 -10.80 -2.26 -11.27
C LEU A 277 -10.81 -2.50 -12.79
N GLY A 278 -9.98 -3.42 -13.28
CA GLY A 278 -10.00 -3.95 -14.64
C GLY A 278 -8.97 -3.37 -15.60
N MET A 279 -7.98 -2.60 -15.13
CA MET A 279 -6.98 -1.98 -16.02
C MET A 279 -6.01 -3.00 -16.64
N PRO A 280 -5.66 -2.85 -17.94
CA PRO A 280 -4.74 -3.75 -18.66
C PRO A 280 -3.28 -3.49 -18.29
N LEU A 281 -2.88 -3.90 -17.09
CA LEU A 281 -1.51 -3.75 -16.59
C LEU A 281 -0.63 -4.91 -17.04
N LEU A 282 0.49 -4.58 -17.69
CA LEU A 282 1.50 -5.52 -18.14
C LEU A 282 2.36 -6.00 -16.96
N HIS A 283 2.38 -7.31 -16.76
CA HIS A 283 3.20 -7.97 -15.74
C HIS A 283 4.66 -8.07 -16.17
N GLY A 284 5.52 -8.18 -15.18
CA GLY A 284 6.96 -8.35 -15.38
C GLY A 284 7.37 -9.81 -15.51
N ASP A 285 8.64 -10.04 -15.82
CA ASP A 285 9.26 -11.32 -15.46
C ASP A 285 9.77 -11.19 -14.01
N THR A 286 9.79 -12.30 -13.28
CA THR A 286 10.34 -12.31 -11.93
C THR A 286 11.86 -12.28 -12.03
N TYR A 287 12.41 -11.08 -12.09
CA TYR A 287 13.85 -10.90 -12.06
C TYR A 287 14.37 -11.28 -10.67
N GLU A 288 15.16 -12.36 -10.60
CA GLU A 288 16.12 -12.53 -9.53
C GLU A 288 17.08 -11.32 -9.59
N GLU A 289 16.88 -10.36 -8.70
CA GLU A 289 17.52 -9.03 -8.65
C GLU A 289 16.94 -8.01 -9.64
N TRP A 290 16.39 -6.90 -9.11
CA TRP A 290 16.07 -5.60 -9.73
C TRP A 290 16.71 -5.31 -11.09
N GLY A 291 16.27 -6.01 -12.14
CA GLY A 291 16.94 -6.03 -13.43
C GLY A 291 16.78 -4.68 -14.11
N GLU A 292 17.85 -3.91 -14.17
CA GLU A 292 17.87 -2.68 -14.95
C GLU A 292 17.89 -3.04 -16.44
N ILE A 293 16.88 -2.56 -17.18
CA ILE A 293 16.79 -2.67 -18.64
C ILE A 293 17.27 -1.35 -19.23
N THR A 294 18.37 -1.37 -19.97
CA THR A 294 18.88 -0.18 -20.66
C THR A 294 18.06 0.11 -21.92
N ALA A 295 18.14 1.34 -22.43
CA ALA A 295 17.51 1.71 -23.71
C ALA A 295 17.90 0.74 -24.85
N ASP A 296 19.18 0.35 -24.94
CA ASP A 296 19.66 -0.60 -25.96
C ASP A 296 19.01 -1.99 -25.85
N GLN A 297 18.67 -2.43 -24.63
CA GLN A 297 17.96 -3.70 -24.41
C GLN A 297 16.46 -3.57 -24.68
N TYR A 298 15.88 -2.41 -24.37
CA TYR A 298 14.47 -2.16 -24.54
C TYR A 298 14.06 -2.03 -26.01
N PHE A 299 14.83 -1.31 -26.83
CA PHE A 299 14.52 -1.11 -28.26
C PHE A 299 15.17 -2.18 -29.13
N VAL A 300 14.46 -3.29 -29.34
CA VAL A 300 14.97 -4.54 -29.92
C VAL A 300 15.53 -4.37 -31.34
N ASP A 301 14.93 -3.48 -32.13
CA ASP A 301 15.32 -3.25 -33.53
C ASP A 301 16.38 -2.14 -33.71
N CYS A 302 16.77 -1.46 -32.62
CA CYS A 302 17.81 -0.44 -32.67
C CYS A 302 19.21 -1.07 -32.60
N GLU A 303 20.14 -0.53 -33.39
CA GLU A 303 21.57 -0.88 -33.22
C GLU A 303 22.07 -0.36 -31.87
N PRO A 304 22.86 -1.14 -31.09
CA PRO A 304 23.36 -0.73 -29.79
C PRO A 304 24.10 0.62 -29.85
N GLY A 305 23.75 1.54 -28.95
CA GLY A 305 24.28 2.90 -28.89
C GLY A 305 23.71 3.85 -29.95
N ASN A 306 22.72 3.43 -30.74
CA ASN A 306 22.05 4.24 -31.76
C ASN A 306 20.52 4.17 -31.66
N VAL A 307 20.00 4.14 -30.43
CA VAL A 307 18.57 4.22 -30.14
C VAL A 307 18.00 5.56 -30.63
N ASN A 308 16.94 5.52 -31.43
CA ASN A 308 16.25 6.70 -31.96
C ASN A 308 14.81 6.35 -32.42
N GLN A 309 14.05 7.36 -32.86
CA GLN A 309 12.64 7.20 -33.26
C GLN A 309 12.44 6.33 -34.51
N ASP A 310 13.44 6.17 -35.37
CA ASP A 310 13.30 5.40 -36.62
C ASP A 310 13.28 3.88 -36.36
N CYS A 311 13.73 3.43 -35.19
CA CYS A 311 13.81 2.01 -34.79
C CYS A 311 12.96 1.66 -33.56
N ASN A 312 12.09 2.57 -33.09
CA ASN A 312 11.32 2.41 -31.85
C ASN A 312 10.03 1.57 -31.97
N GLY A 313 9.89 0.79 -33.05
CA GLY A 313 8.66 0.07 -33.36
C GLY A 313 8.52 -1.31 -32.73
N ASN A 314 9.62 -1.89 -32.27
CA ASN A 314 9.65 -3.19 -31.60
C ASN A 314 10.39 -3.02 -30.28
N THR A 315 9.66 -3.19 -29.17
CA THR A 315 10.12 -2.90 -27.82
C THR A 315 9.97 -4.12 -26.92
N TYR A 316 10.77 -4.17 -25.85
CA TYR A 316 10.72 -5.26 -24.87
C TYR A 316 9.36 -5.36 -24.17
N PHE A 317 8.74 -4.21 -23.88
CA PHE A 317 7.38 -4.11 -23.39
C PHE A 317 6.53 -3.33 -24.41
N PRO A 318 5.36 -3.84 -24.85
CA PRO A 318 4.50 -3.14 -25.80
C PRO A 318 3.60 -2.14 -25.07
N VAL A 319 4.18 -1.07 -24.52
CA VAL A 319 3.47 -0.15 -23.63
C VAL A 319 2.83 1.01 -24.38
N ASP A 320 1.54 1.22 -24.12
CA ASP A 320 0.78 2.36 -24.64
C ASP A 320 0.64 3.49 -23.61
N PHE A 321 0.73 3.18 -22.31
CA PHE A 321 0.71 4.19 -21.25
C PHE A 321 1.64 3.84 -20.11
N TRP A 322 2.54 4.76 -19.74
CA TRP A 322 3.47 4.55 -18.65
C TRP A 322 2.95 5.08 -17.32
N MET A 323 2.99 4.23 -16.30
CA MET A 323 2.95 4.62 -14.90
C MET A 323 4.38 4.72 -14.39
N ILE A 324 4.84 5.93 -14.11
CA ILE A 324 6.24 6.20 -13.77
C ILE A 324 6.32 6.53 -12.28
N ASP A 325 7.17 5.82 -11.55
CA ASP A 325 7.43 6.11 -10.15
C ASP A 325 7.68 7.62 -9.93
N SER A 326 6.98 8.19 -8.95
CA SER A 326 7.01 9.63 -8.65
C SER A 326 8.43 10.19 -8.49
N ARG A 327 9.40 9.41 -7.99
CA ARG A 327 10.83 9.78 -7.85
C ARG A 327 11.51 10.07 -9.18
N SER A 328 11.07 9.40 -10.23
CA SER A 328 11.70 9.41 -11.56
C SER A 328 10.84 10.09 -12.63
N SER A 329 9.56 10.34 -12.35
CA SER A 329 8.62 11.00 -13.27
C SER A 329 9.12 12.34 -13.81
N ARG A 330 9.87 13.10 -13.00
CA ARG A 330 10.46 14.40 -13.39
C ARG A 330 11.61 14.29 -14.39
N LEU A 331 12.13 13.08 -14.63
CA LEU A 331 13.14 12.84 -15.65
C LEU A 331 12.56 12.96 -17.06
N VAL A 332 11.24 12.78 -17.22
CA VAL A 332 10.60 12.81 -18.54
C VAL A 332 10.54 14.26 -19.06
N ASP A 333 11.64 14.66 -19.68
CA ASP A 333 11.81 15.92 -20.41
C ASP A 333 12.22 15.67 -21.87
N ASP A 334 12.45 16.74 -22.62
CA ASP A 334 12.87 16.64 -24.03
C ASP A 334 14.22 15.93 -24.20
N ASN A 335 15.12 15.96 -23.19
CA ASN A 335 16.41 15.27 -23.26
C ASN A 335 16.22 13.77 -23.01
N PHE A 336 15.39 13.39 -22.04
CA PHE A 336 15.07 12.00 -21.78
C PHE A 336 14.38 11.36 -22.98
N LYS A 337 13.48 12.07 -23.66
CA LYS A 337 12.86 11.62 -24.92
C LYS A 337 13.87 11.32 -26.04
N LEU A 338 15.07 11.89 -26.00
CA LEU A 338 16.17 11.56 -26.93
C LEU A 338 16.88 10.26 -26.53
N LEU A 339 17.05 10.02 -25.23
CA LEU A 339 17.69 8.81 -24.70
C LEU A 339 16.76 7.59 -24.71
N PHE A 340 15.46 7.84 -24.60
CA PHE A 340 14.42 6.83 -24.50
C PHE A 340 13.21 7.22 -25.37
N PRO A 341 13.33 7.10 -26.70
CA PRO A 341 12.31 7.53 -27.67
C PRO A 341 11.14 6.54 -27.78
N ASP A 342 10.59 6.10 -26.65
CA ASP A 342 9.42 5.23 -26.60
C ASP A 342 8.17 5.99 -27.10
N ARG A 343 7.30 5.30 -27.84
CA ARG A 343 6.17 5.94 -28.52
C ARG A 343 5.14 6.52 -27.55
N ALA A 344 4.88 5.87 -26.42
CA ALA A 344 3.98 6.40 -25.40
C ALA A 344 4.59 7.63 -24.72
N ILE A 345 5.89 7.61 -24.40
CA ILE A 345 6.58 8.78 -23.84
C ILE A 345 6.60 9.96 -24.83
N LEU A 346 6.88 9.69 -26.11
CA LEU A 346 6.87 10.72 -27.16
C LEU A 346 5.48 11.33 -27.39
N ALA A 347 4.42 10.53 -27.20
CA ALA A 347 3.03 10.96 -27.26
C ALA A 347 2.51 11.58 -25.95
N ASP A 348 3.37 11.76 -24.94
CA ASP A 348 3.00 12.25 -23.60
C ASP A 348 1.92 11.39 -22.90
N GLN A 349 1.88 10.09 -23.22
CA GLN A 349 1.00 9.09 -22.61
C GLN A 349 1.69 8.45 -21.40
N TRP A 350 1.83 9.24 -20.34
CA TRP A 350 2.38 8.77 -19.08
C TRP A 350 1.81 9.56 -17.91
N TRP A 351 1.87 8.98 -16.72
CA TRP A 351 1.60 9.68 -15.48
C TRP A 351 2.39 9.10 -14.32
N TYR A 352 2.43 9.79 -13.19
CA TYR A 352 3.15 9.28 -12.03
C TYR A 352 2.30 8.32 -11.20
N THR A 353 3.01 7.49 -10.46
CA THR A 353 2.46 6.55 -9.47
C THR A 353 3.26 6.64 -8.18
N PRO A 354 2.60 6.76 -7.00
CA PRO A 354 3.30 6.71 -5.73
C PRO A 354 3.73 5.27 -5.43
N MET A 355 5.01 5.06 -5.15
CA MET A 355 5.52 3.73 -4.80
C MET A 355 5.31 3.43 -3.32
N ASN A 356 4.07 3.05 -2.98
CA ASN A 356 3.64 2.75 -1.61
C ASN A 356 3.97 3.88 -0.61
N ASP A 357 3.73 5.13 -1.04
CA ASP A 357 3.95 6.35 -0.27
C ASP A 357 2.75 7.30 -0.29
N GLY A 358 2.76 8.24 0.66
CA GLY A 358 1.74 9.28 0.76
C GLY A 358 0.52 8.83 1.56
N PRO A 359 -0.44 9.74 1.76
CA PRO A 359 -1.69 9.44 2.44
C PRO A 359 -2.58 8.48 1.64
N LEU A 360 -3.36 7.68 2.35
CA LEU A 360 -4.41 6.81 1.82
C LEU A 360 -5.73 7.10 2.53
N SER A 361 -6.72 7.52 1.76
CA SER A 361 -8.08 7.82 2.23
C SER A 361 -9.01 7.87 1.03
N TYR A 362 -10.32 7.85 1.27
CA TYR A 362 -11.31 7.95 0.19
C TYR A 362 -11.15 9.23 -0.65
N LYS A 363 -10.81 10.36 -0.02
CA LYS A 363 -10.47 11.63 -0.71
C LYS A 363 -9.33 11.44 -1.72
N ILE A 364 -8.24 10.80 -1.29
CA ILE A 364 -7.05 10.59 -2.13
C ILE A 364 -7.35 9.60 -3.26
N ILE A 365 -8.04 8.50 -2.94
CA ILE A 365 -8.47 7.49 -3.92
C ILE A 365 -9.34 8.14 -5.00
N ALA A 366 -10.37 8.90 -4.61
CA ALA A 366 -11.25 9.59 -5.56
C ALA A 366 -10.45 10.50 -6.50
N SER A 367 -9.54 11.30 -5.96
CA SER A 367 -8.75 12.25 -6.75
C SER A 367 -7.78 11.54 -7.71
N TYR A 368 -7.06 10.53 -7.24
CA TYR A 368 -6.10 9.80 -8.08
C TYR A 368 -6.80 9.01 -9.18
N LEU A 369 -7.85 8.25 -8.85
CA LEU A 369 -8.60 7.46 -9.84
C LEU A 369 -9.28 8.36 -10.88
N THR A 370 -9.79 9.54 -10.49
CA THR A 370 -10.34 10.53 -11.44
C THR A 370 -9.26 11.02 -12.40
N GLY A 371 -8.11 11.47 -11.87
CA GLY A 371 -7.00 11.94 -12.72
C GLY A 371 -6.44 10.84 -13.64
N PHE A 372 -6.46 9.58 -13.19
CA PHE A 372 -6.01 8.43 -13.98
C PHE A 372 -6.99 8.15 -15.11
N THR A 373 -8.28 8.12 -14.78
CA THR A 373 -9.38 7.90 -15.72
C THR A 373 -9.32 8.89 -16.88
N GLU A 374 -9.17 10.19 -16.60
CA GLU A 374 -9.07 11.23 -17.62
C GLU A 374 -7.94 10.97 -18.62
N ARG A 375 -6.77 10.53 -18.13
CA ARG A 375 -5.59 10.27 -18.95
C ARG A 375 -5.71 9.00 -19.78
N ILE A 376 -6.25 7.93 -19.20
CA ILE A 376 -6.46 6.67 -19.93
C ILE A 376 -7.54 6.83 -21.00
N LEU A 377 -8.58 7.62 -20.75
CA LEU A 377 -9.58 7.95 -21.78
C LEU A 377 -8.99 8.75 -22.95
N ALA A 378 -7.97 9.56 -22.69
CA ALA A 378 -7.26 10.33 -23.71
C ALA A 378 -6.15 9.54 -24.44
N ALA A 379 -5.70 8.42 -23.86
CA ALA A 379 -4.62 7.61 -24.43
C ALA A 379 -5.05 6.84 -25.68
N GLU A 380 -4.14 6.79 -26.65
CA GLU A 380 -4.26 6.05 -27.90
C GLU A 380 -3.34 4.82 -27.91
N ASN A 381 -3.69 3.84 -28.74
CA ASN A 381 -2.82 2.69 -28.97
C ASN A 381 -1.67 3.14 -29.88
N VAL A 382 -0.44 3.07 -29.34
CA VAL A 382 0.78 3.54 -29.99
C VAL A 382 1.76 2.40 -30.28
N GLN A 383 1.46 1.19 -29.81
CA GLN A 383 2.26 -0.02 -30.03
C GLN A 383 1.47 -1.14 -30.72
N GLU A 384 2.05 -1.70 -31.78
CA GLU A 384 1.57 -2.96 -32.34
C GLU A 384 1.94 -4.09 -31.37
N ALA A 385 0.96 -4.88 -30.94
CA ALA A 385 1.22 -6.03 -30.09
C ALA A 385 0.20 -7.14 -30.33
N THR A 386 0.60 -8.37 -30.02
CA THR A 386 -0.13 -9.61 -30.35
C THR A 386 -0.50 -10.43 -29.11
N GLU A 387 -0.11 -9.94 -27.94
CA GLU A 387 -0.37 -10.52 -26.64
C GLU A 387 -1.87 -10.53 -26.39
N GLU A 388 -2.39 -11.73 -26.16
CA GLU A 388 -3.76 -11.94 -25.70
C GLU A 388 -3.81 -11.76 -24.18
N CYS A 389 -4.91 -11.20 -23.70
CA CYS A 389 -5.11 -11.09 -22.26
C CYS A 389 -5.30 -12.47 -21.60
N THR A 390 -5.03 -12.55 -20.30
CA THR A 390 -5.20 -13.76 -19.49
C THR A 390 -6.50 -13.69 -18.68
N PRO A 391 -7.44 -14.65 -18.82
CA PRO A 391 -8.69 -14.66 -18.07
C PRO A 391 -8.46 -15.20 -16.65
N VAL A 392 -8.12 -14.30 -15.72
CA VAL A 392 -7.89 -14.62 -14.31
C VAL A 392 -8.50 -13.55 -13.42
N ASP A 393 -8.86 -13.92 -12.19
CA ASP A 393 -9.29 -12.98 -11.16
C ASP A 393 -8.05 -12.33 -10.49
N PRO A 394 -7.87 -10.99 -10.57
CA PRO A 394 -6.77 -10.27 -9.95
C PRO A 394 -6.64 -10.47 -8.43
N LYS A 395 -7.72 -10.83 -7.74
CA LYS A 395 -7.70 -11.10 -6.28
C LYS A 395 -7.45 -12.56 -5.92
N SER A 396 -7.46 -13.46 -6.89
CA SER A 396 -7.23 -14.87 -6.61
C SER A 396 -5.78 -15.15 -6.23
N ILE A 397 -5.55 -16.06 -5.28
CA ILE A 397 -4.19 -16.55 -4.98
C ILE A 397 -3.52 -17.07 -6.28
N ALA A 398 -4.30 -17.63 -7.20
CA ALA A 398 -3.78 -18.16 -8.45
C ALA A 398 -3.12 -17.07 -9.33
N HIS A 399 -3.68 -15.86 -9.36
CA HIS A 399 -3.06 -14.70 -10.02
C HIS A 399 -1.75 -14.30 -9.32
N LEU A 400 -1.75 -14.31 -7.99
CA LEU A 400 -0.57 -14.01 -7.18
C LEU A 400 0.49 -15.12 -7.20
N LYS A 401 0.27 -16.21 -7.95
CA LYS A 401 1.14 -17.39 -8.03
C LYS A 401 1.26 -17.96 -9.45
N ALA A 402 0.85 -17.26 -10.51
CA ALA A 402 0.53 -17.92 -11.78
C ALA A 402 1.72 -18.66 -12.44
N ASP A 403 2.95 -18.44 -11.97
CA ASP A 403 4.19 -19.10 -12.42
C ASP A 403 5.11 -19.63 -11.29
N GLY A 404 4.76 -19.45 -10.02
CA GLY A 404 5.60 -19.83 -8.87
C GLY A 404 6.59 -18.76 -8.40
N SER A 405 6.54 -17.57 -9.00
CA SER A 405 7.32 -16.39 -8.59
C SER A 405 6.45 -15.15 -8.36
N GLY A 406 5.19 -15.19 -8.80
CA GLY A 406 4.10 -14.27 -8.42
C GLY A 406 3.76 -13.32 -9.55
N GLY A 407 2.47 -13.23 -9.90
CA GLY A 407 1.98 -12.44 -11.04
C GLY A 407 1.70 -13.28 -12.28
N LEU A 408 1.46 -12.61 -13.41
CA LEU A 408 1.34 -13.22 -14.74
C LEU A 408 2.71 -13.25 -15.44
N PRO A 409 2.89 -14.07 -16.49
CA PRO A 409 4.11 -14.06 -17.29
C PRO A 409 4.41 -12.67 -17.90
N LEU A 410 5.67 -12.43 -18.25
CA LEU A 410 6.13 -11.23 -18.96
C LEU A 410 5.16 -10.79 -20.07
N ASN A 411 4.77 -9.51 -20.04
CA ASN A 411 3.85 -8.87 -20.99
C ASN A 411 2.40 -9.40 -20.98
N ALA A 412 2.08 -10.41 -20.19
CA ALA A 412 0.69 -10.78 -19.96
C ALA A 412 0.00 -9.72 -19.10
N PHE A 413 -1.32 -9.64 -19.28
CA PHE A 413 -2.19 -8.73 -18.55
C PHE A 413 -3.55 -9.39 -18.38
N VAL A 414 -4.30 -9.00 -17.37
CA VAL A 414 -5.61 -9.61 -17.06
C VAL A 414 -6.65 -9.18 -18.10
N CYS A 415 -7.52 -10.09 -18.52
CA CYS A 415 -8.68 -9.74 -19.36
C CYS A 415 -9.69 -8.90 -18.59
N TYR A 416 -10.24 -7.86 -19.21
CA TYR A 416 -11.39 -7.18 -18.64
C TYR A 416 -12.58 -8.15 -18.49
N ASP A 417 -13.01 -8.36 -17.26
CA ASP A 417 -14.23 -9.06 -16.93
C ASP A 417 -14.93 -8.33 -15.78
N ARG A 418 -16.05 -7.67 -16.10
CA ARG A 418 -16.82 -6.93 -15.10
C ARG A 418 -17.35 -7.80 -13.96
N SER A 419 -17.49 -9.11 -14.17
CA SER A 419 -17.90 -10.04 -13.12
C SER A 419 -16.80 -10.39 -12.11
N LEU A 420 -15.55 -10.06 -12.42
CA LEU A 420 -14.39 -10.22 -11.52
C LEU A 420 -14.03 -8.92 -10.79
N ILE A 421 -14.64 -7.80 -11.17
CA ILE A 421 -14.48 -6.52 -10.47
C ILE A 421 -15.21 -6.59 -9.14
N GLN A 422 -14.53 -6.17 -8.09
CA GLN A 422 -15.04 -6.25 -6.72
C GLN A 422 -16.27 -5.35 -6.56
N GLU A 423 -17.44 -5.97 -6.38
CA GLU A 423 -18.70 -5.23 -6.27
C GLU A 423 -18.67 -4.24 -5.10
N GLU A 424 -17.97 -4.57 -4.00
CA GLU A 424 -17.84 -3.70 -2.84
C GLU A 424 -17.17 -2.36 -3.17
N TYR A 425 -16.28 -2.29 -4.16
CA TYR A 425 -15.64 -1.04 -4.59
C TYR A 425 -16.61 -0.15 -5.37
N LEU A 426 -17.65 -0.75 -5.94
CA LEU A 426 -18.66 -0.10 -6.77
C LEU A 426 -19.98 0.16 -6.02
N GLN A 427 -20.04 -0.22 -4.73
CA GLN A 427 -21.21 0.00 -3.88
C GLN A 427 -21.13 1.37 -3.19
N CYS A 428 -21.76 2.37 -3.82
CA CYS A 428 -21.74 3.73 -3.28
C CYS A 428 -22.71 3.84 -2.08
N PRO A 429 -22.31 4.51 -0.98
CA PRO A 429 -23.22 4.77 0.14
C PRO A 429 -24.46 5.55 -0.30
N ASP A 430 -25.63 5.18 0.20
CA ASP A 430 -26.85 5.97 -0.01
C ASP A 430 -26.85 7.19 0.93
N LEU A 431 -26.47 8.35 0.40
CA LEU A 431 -26.50 9.62 1.16
C LEU A 431 -27.92 10.08 1.54
N SER A 432 -28.97 9.46 0.97
CA SER A 432 -30.36 9.77 1.30
C SER A 432 -30.89 8.95 2.49
N ALA A 433 -30.13 7.96 2.96
CA ALA A 433 -30.53 7.16 4.11
C ALA A 433 -30.39 8.00 5.40
N PRO A 434 -31.45 8.14 6.22
CA PRO A 434 -31.34 8.84 7.50
C PRO A 434 -30.29 8.12 8.36
N ALA A 435 -29.41 8.91 8.99
CA ALA A 435 -28.36 8.39 9.88
C ALA A 435 -28.95 7.35 10.83
N PRO A 436 -28.30 6.18 11.00
CA PRO A 436 -28.80 5.13 11.87
C PRO A 436 -28.94 5.71 13.28
N THR A 437 -30.18 5.84 13.75
CA THR A 437 -30.47 6.20 15.13
C THR A 437 -29.87 5.14 16.05
N ALA A 438 -29.22 5.57 17.13
CA ALA A 438 -28.50 4.74 18.11
C ALA A 438 -29.31 3.56 18.72
N ASP A 439 -30.61 3.47 18.47
CA ASP A 439 -31.49 2.36 18.88
C ASP A 439 -31.51 1.17 17.90
N SER A 440 -30.83 1.24 16.76
CA SER A 440 -30.73 0.11 15.80
C SER A 440 -29.36 -0.56 15.81
N ALA A 441 -28.80 -0.80 17.00
CA ALA A 441 -27.78 -1.84 17.16
C ALA A 441 -28.46 -3.20 16.99
N SER A 442 -28.46 -3.73 15.77
CA SER A 442 -28.77 -5.14 15.56
C SER A 442 -27.69 -5.95 16.28
N ALA A 443 -28.10 -6.84 17.17
CA ALA A 443 -27.21 -7.74 17.89
C ALA A 443 -26.25 -8.44 16.90
N PRO A 444 -24.98 -8.64 17.27
CA PRO A 444 -24.00 -9.24 16.37
C PRO A 444 -24.47 -10.63 15.95
N THR A 445 -24.70 -10.79 14.64
CA THR A 445 -24.96 -12.10 14.06
C THR A 445 -23.67 -12.90 14.17
N ALA A 446 -23.71 -13.99 14.92
CA ALA A 446 -22.58 -14.91 15.04
C ALA A 446 -22.10 -15.34 13.64
N PRO A 447 -20.78 -15.49 13.44
CA PRO A 447 -20.25 -15.91 12.14
C PRO A 447 -20.85 -17.27 11.77
N THR A 448 -21.50 -17.30 10.61
CA THR A 448 -21.96 -18.55 10.00
C THR A 448 -20.72 -19.36 9.66
N THR A 449 -20.62 -20.56 10.22
CA THR A 449 -19.57 -21.53 9.94
C THR A 449 -19.45 -21.75 8.43
N ALA A 450 -18.31 -21.37 7.86
CA ALA A 450 -17.94 -21.74 6.50
C ALA A 450 -17.99 -23.27 6.39
N SER A 451 -18.67 -23.76 5.35
CA SER A 451 -18.72 -25.18 5.04
C SER A 451 -17.33 -25.69 4.67
N GLU A 452 -16.92 -26.82 5.25
CA GLU A 452 -15.67 -27.51 4.95
C GLU A 452 -15.48 -27.69 3.43
N PRO A 453 -14.25 -27.49 2.90
CA PRO A 453 -13.93 -27.90 1.54
C PRO A 453 -13.96 -29.44 1.46
N ILE A 454 -14.78 -29.96 0.55
CA ILE A 454 -14.82 -31.37 0.20
C ILE A 454 -13.44 -31.76 -0.37
N ALA A 455 -12.76 -32.68 0.32
CA ALA A 455 -11.48 -33.24 -0.11
C ALA A 455 -11.57 -33.90 -1.50
N PRO A 456 -10.62 -33.67 -2.41
CA PRO A 456 -10.59 -34.39 -3.68
C PRO A 456 -10.22 -35.87 -3.47
N THR A 457 -10.93 -36.72 -4.21
CA THR A 457 -10.75 -38.18 -4.24
C THR A 457 -9.34 -38.54 -4.76
N PRO A 458 -8.59 -39.44 -4.09
CA PRO A 458 -7.25 -39.80 -4.56
C PRO A 458 -7.34 -40.72 -5.78
N SER A 459 -6.71 -40.30 -6.88
CA SER A 459 -6.43 -41.15 -8.03
C SER A 459 -4.98 -41.66 -7.98
N ALA A 460 -4.79 -42.85 -8.54
CA ALA A 460 -3.78 -43.82 -8.14
C ALA A 460 -2.34 -43.60 -8.67
N SER A 461 -1.39 -44.04 -7.83
CA SER A 461 -0.12 -44.73 -8.14
C SER A 461 0.98 -44.03 -8.96
N ALA A 462 2.12 -43.78 -8.30
CA ALA A 462 3.48 -43.97 -8.83
C ALA A 462 4.50 -44.14 -7.67
N PRO A 463 5.67 -44.78 -7.91
CA PRO A 463 6.25 -45.74 -6.96
C PRO A 463 7.26 -45.17 -5.94
N THR A 464 7.34 -45.89 -4.83
CA THR A 464 8.28 -45.78 -3.70
C THR A 464 9.76 -45.81 -4.12
N PRO A 465 10.61 -44.96 -3.50
CA PRO A 465 12.00 -45.29 -3.26
C PRO A 465 12.24 -45.66 -1.79
N THR A 466 12.84 -46.82 -1.67
CA THR A 466 13.57 -47.50 -0.59
C THR A 466 14.00 -46.66 0.62
N ALA A 467 13.68 -47.19 1.80
CA ALA A 467 14.19 -46.77 3.10
C ALA A 467 15.70 -46.98 3.26
N VAL A 468 16.37 -46.00 3.86
CA VAL A 468 17.62 -46.21 4.61
C VAL A 468 17.40 -45.70 6.02
N ASP A 469 17.63 -46.62 6.94
CA ASP A 469 17.50 -46.53 8.39
C ASP A 469 18.73 -45.84 9.01
N GLY A 470 18.57 -45.19 10.17
CA GLY A 470 19.71 -44.70 10.96
C GLY A 470 19.47 -43.37 11.67
N GLY A 471 19.02 -43.43 12.92
CA GLY A 471 18.62 -42.26 13.71
C GLY A 471 19.75 -41.39 14.25
N SER A 472 19.34 -40.24 14.80
CA SER A 472 19.86 -39.64 16.03
C SER A 472 19.12 -38.33 16.27
N VAL A 473 18.71 -38.10 17.51
CA VAL A 473 18.32 -36.77 18.00
C VAL A 473 19.61 -35.97 18.19
N PRO A 474 19.68 -34.72 17.72
CA PRO A 474 20.27 -33.69 18.55
C PRO A 474 19.49 -32.37 18.57
N THR A 475 19.42 -31.85 19.79
CA THR A 475 19.41 -30.47 20.25
C THR A 475 19.76 -29.34 19.26
N SER A 476 19.00 -28.24 19.40
CA SER A 476 19.33 -26.83 19.15
C SER A 476 20.67 -26.51 18.48
N SER A 477 20.60 -25.96 17.27
CA SER A 477 21.28 -24.73 16.83
C SER A 477 21.27 -24.68 15.30
N VAL A 478 20.55 -23.72 14.71
CA VAL A 478 20.87 -23.20 13.38
C VAL A 478 20.65 -21.69 13.41
N ILE A 479 21.76 -21.00 13.66
CA ILE A 479 22.04 -19.67 13.11
C ILE A 479 22.46 -19.90 11.64
N ALA A 480 22.13 -18.94 10.78
CA ALA A 480 22.33 -18.87 9.31
C ALA A 480 21.18 -19.53 8.53
N THR A 481 20.47 -18.85 7.64
CA THR A 481 20.93 -17.92 6.59
C THR A 481 19.82 -16.96 6.18
N ARG A 482 20.03 -15.65 6.37
CA ARG A 482 19.48 -14.56 5.55
C ARG A 482 20.24 -13.28 5.93
N VAL A 483 21.50 -13.22 5.51
CA VAL A 483 22.34 -12.01 5.59
C VAL A 483 22.48 -11.35 4.20
N ASP A 484 21.99 -11.99 3.14
CA ASP A 484 22.25 -11.53 1.77
C ASP A 484 21.30 -10.43 1.27
N SER A 485 20.22 -10.11 2.00
CA SER A 485 19.31 -9.00 1.62
C SER A 485 19.77 -7.62 2.10
N MET A 486 20.77 -7.53 3.00
CA MET A 486 21.17 -6.26 3.64
C MET A 486 22.43 -5.61 3.04
N ILE A 487 23.17 -6.32 2.18
CA ILE A 487 24.39 -5.74 1.57
C ILE A 487 24.03 -4.80 0.40
N GLY A 488 22.94 -5.07 -0.34
CA GLY A 488 22.52 -4.24 -1.48
C GLY A 488 22.12 -2.80 -1.10
N ALA A 489 21.37 -2.64 0.00
CA ALA A 489 20.93 -1.32 0.46
C ALA A 489 22.06 -0.47 1.07
N LEU A 490 23.07 -1.11 1.68
CA LEU A 490 24.18 -0.41 2.33
C LEU A 490 25.29 -0.01 1.34
N MET A 491 25.47 -0.75 0.24
CA MET A 491 26.58 -0.53 -0.68
C MET A 491 26.31 0.60 -1.71
N MET A 492 25.04 0.88 -2.04
CA MET A 492 24.68 2.00 -2.94
C MET A 492 24.68 3.39 -2.27
N MET A 493 24.46 3.49 -0.95
CA MET A 493 24.66 4.77 -0.25
C MET A 493 26.14 5.17 -0.20
N LEU A 494 27.07 4.21 -0.28
CA LEU A 494 28.50 4.50 -0.20
C LEU A 494 29.13 4.91 -1.54
N ILE A 495 28.54 4.53 -2.68
CA ILE A 495 29.11 4.82 -4.01
C ILE A 495 28.61 6.17 -4.55
N ALA A 496 27.37 6.57 -4.27
CA ALA A 496 26.86 7.89 -4.67
C ALA A 496 27.41 9.04 -3.81
N ALA A 497 27.94 8.77 -2.61
CA ALA A 497 28.52 9.78 -1.73
C ALA A 497 29.99 10.15 -2.07
N ILE A 498 30.62 9.48 -3.04
CA ILE A 498 32.02 9.75 -3.45
C ILE A 498 32.09 10.61 -4.72
N TYR A 499 30.99 10.83 -5.45
CA TYR A 499 30.96 11.71 -6.61
C TYR A 499 29.64 12.49 -6.69
N LEU A 500 29.49 13.51 -5.83
CA LEU A 500 28.92 14.85 -6.11
C LEU A 500 28.84 15.68 -4.81
#